data_AF-A0A142YP88-F1
#
_entry.id   AF-A0A142YP88-F1
#
_cell.length_a   1.000
_cell.length_b   1.000
_cell.length_c   1.000
_cell.angle_alpha   90.00
_cell.angle_beta   90.00
_cell.angle_gamma   90.00
#
_symmetry.space_group_name_H-M   'P 1'
#
loop_
_entity.id
_entity.type
_entity.pdbx_description
1 polymer ?
#
loop_
_entity_poly.entity_id
_entity_poly.type
_entity_poly.pdbx_seq_one_letter_code
_entity_poly.pdbx_strand_id
1 'polypeptide(L)'
;MITLYRTAEDPAGRELQQALQESCLAHEVVLVAAAGPGRGGLPAGTRPPVLVDDDRVYQDRVAILARLEELRAMMDVWYKYGSDACYCDGEGDVE
;
A
#
# COMPACT_ATOMS: atom_id res chain seq x y z
N MET A 1 -2.18 -5.19 6.78
CA MET A 1 -1.76 -5.64 5.43
C MET A 1 -2.48 -4.78 4.40
N ILE A 2 -1.80 -4.31 3.34
CA ILE A 2 -2.38 -3.37 2.37
C ILE A 2 -2.96 -4.13 1.18
N THR A 3 -4.22 -3.86 0.83
CA THR A 3 -4.91 -4.44 -0.32
C THR A 3 -5.53 -3.33 -1.17
N LEU A 4 -5.16 -3.27 -2.44
CA LEU A 4 -5.75 -2.36 -3.43
C LEU A 4 -6.77 -3.12 -4.28
N TYR A 5 -8.02 -2.69 -4.21
CA TYR A 5 -9.09 -3.15 -5.10
C TYR A 5 -9.22 -2.19 -6.26
N ARG A 6 -9.01 -2.68 -7.49
CA ARG A 6 -9.16 -1.88 -8.72
C ARG A 6 -9.87 -2.66 -9.81
N THR A 7 -10.42 -1.96 -10.79
CA THR A 7 -10.86 -2.62 -12.03
C THR A 7 -9.69 -2.71 -13.02
N ALA A 8 -9.80 -3.59 -14.01
CA ALA A 8 -8.77 -3.77 -15.03
C ALA A 8 -8.61 -2.52 -15.92
N GLU A 9 -9.71 -1.81 -16.15
CA GLU A 9 -9.81 -0.70 -17.10
C GLU A 9 -9.59 0.68 -16.45
N ASP A 10 -9.59 0.77 -15.12
CA ASP A 10 -9.48 2.05 -14.41
C ASP A 10 -8.03 2.59 -14.41
N PRO A 11 -7.75 3.72 -15.08
CA PRO A 11 -6.42 4.32 -15.10
C PRO A 11 -5.99 4.82 -13.72
N ALA A 12 -6.92 5.34 -12.90
CA ALA A 12 -6.60 5.84 -11.57
C ALA A 12 -6.11 4.71 -10.65
N GLY A 13 -6.75 3.54 -10.68
CA GLY A 13 -6.31 2.36 -9.96
C GLY A 13 -4.95 1.84 -10.43
N ARG A 14 -4.59 2.01 -11.71
CA ARG A 14 -3.25 1.66 -12.22
C ARG A 14 -2.18 2.61 -11.67
N GLU A 15 -2.44 3.91 -11.64
CA GLU A 15 -1.55 4.89 -11.04
C GLU A 15 -1.32 4.60 -9.54
N LEU A 16 -2.39 4.27 -8.80
CA LEU A 16 -2.30 3.93 -7.38
C LEU A 16 -1.50 2.64 -7.16
N GLN A 17 -1.66 1.63 -8.02
CA GLN A 17 -0.84 0.42 -7.96
C GLN A 17 0.64 0.76 -8.19
N GLN A 18 0.94 1.60 -9.18
CA GLN A 18 2.32 1.99 -9.46
C GLN A 18 2.94 2.73 -8.26
N ALA A 19 2.20 3.66 -7.65
CA ALA A 19 2.67 4.36 -6.46
C ALA A 19 2.96 3.40 -5.28
N LEU A 20 2.14 2.35 -5.10
CA LEU A 20 2.38 1.30 -4.09
C LEU A 20 3.66 0.51 -4.39
N GLN A 21 3.89 0.14 -5.65
CA GLN A 21 5.09 -0.58 -6.09
C GLN A 21 6.35 0.26 -5.89
N GLU A 22 6.32 1.54 -6.27
CA GLU A 22 7.44 2.48 -6.08
C GLU A 22 7.75 2.74 -4.61
N SER A 23 6.75 2.58 -3.74
CA SER A 23 6.95 2.70 -2.29
C SER A 23 7.59 1.46 -1.67
N CYS A 24 7.80 0.37 -2.42
CA CYS A 24 8.28 -0.92 -1.89
C CYS A 24 7.46 -1.45 -0.71
N LEU A 25 6.19 -1.03 -0.58
CA LEU A 25 5.30 -1.48 0.48
C LEU A 25 4.77 -2.87 0.14
N ALA A 26 4.70 -3.77 1.12
CA ALA A 26 4.04 -5.06 0.95
C ALA A 26 2.54 -4.83 0.71
N HIS A 27 2.04 -5.21 -0.47
CA HIS A 27 0.66 -4.99 -0.86
C HIS A 27 0.11 -6.13 -1.74
N GLU A 28 -1.20 -6.30 -1.69
CA GLU A 28 -1.97 -7.17 -2.57
C GLU A 28 -2.81 -6.32 -3.54
N VAL A 29 -2.98 -6.78 -4.78
CA VAL A 29 -3.86 -6.13 -5.77
C VAL A 29 -4.96 -7.11 -6.16
N VAL A 30 -6.21 -6.73 -5.88
CA VAL A 30 -7.39 -7.51 -6.22
C VAL A 30 -8.11 -6.83 -7.39
N LEU A 31 -8.18 -7.54 -8.52
CA LEU A 31 -8.94 -7.08 -9.67
C LEU A 31 -10.41 -7.43 -9.48
N VAL A 32 -11.27 -6.41 -9.45
CA VAL A 32 -12.71 -6.58 -9.37
C VAL A 32 -13.38 -6.25 -10.69
N ALA A 33 -14.39 -7.03 -11.06
CA ALA A 33 -15.19 -6.76 -12.24
C ALA A 33 -15.98 -5.46 -12.08
N ALA A 34 -16.03 -4.64 -13.14
CA ALA A 34 -16.80 -3.39 -13.15
C ALA A 34 -18.31 -3.64 -12.96
N ALA A 35 -18.82 -4.76 -13.46
CA ALA A 35 -20.20 -5.20 -13.31
C ALA A 35 -20.30 -6.74 -13.20
N GLY A 36 -21.34 -7.23 -12.53
CA GLY A 36 -21.65 -8.66 -12.41
C GLY A 36 -21.20 -9.34 -11.11
N PRO A 37 -21.46 -10.66 -10.98
CA PRO A 37 -21.04 -11.46 -9.84
C PRO A 37 -19.53 -11.64 -9.84
N GLY A 38 -18.83 -10.68 -9.24
CA GLY A 38 -17.37 -10.63 -9.18
C GLY A 38 -16.81 -9.59 -8.20
N ARG A 39 -17.68 -9.05 -7.32
CA ARG A 39 -17.29 -8.15 -6.22
C ARG A 39 -16.76 -8.93 -5.00
N GLY A 40 -16.22 -10.13 -5.22
CA GLY A 40 -15.69 -10.97 -4.14
C GLY A 40 -14.54 -10.23 -3.45
N GLY A 41 -14.66 -10.01 -2.13
CA GLY A 41 -13.66 -9.33 -1.32
C GLY A 41 -13.76 -7.81 -1.24
N LEU A 42 -14.56 -7.15 -2.09
CA LEU A 42 -14.73 -5.69 -1.97
C LEU A 42 -15.57 -5.35 -0.72
N PRO A 43 -15.13 -4.41 0.14
CA PRO A 43 -15.91 -3.99 1.31
C PRO A 43 -17.31 -3.52 0.92
N ALA A 44 -18.31 -3.87 1.74
CA ALA A 44 -19.72 -3.59 1.46
C ALA A 44 -19.95 -2.08 1.30
N GLY A 45 -20.72 -1.71 0.26
CA GLY A 45 -21.06 -0.30 -0.01
C GLY A 45 -19.95 0.51 -0.71
N THR A 46 -18.83 -0.10 -1.06
CA THR A 46 -17.70 0.62 -1.67
C THR A 46 -17.62 0.46 -3.19
N ARG A 47 -16.88 1.36 -3.84
CA ARG A 47 -16.60 1.32 -5.29
C ARG A 47 -15.11 1.50 -5.55
N PRO A 48 -14.52 0.71 -6.46
CA PRO A 48 -13.13 0.88 -6.86
C PRO A 48 -12.86 2.28 -7.46
N PRO A 49 -11.64 2.83 -7.29
CA PRO A 49 -10.52 2.25 -6.55
C PRO A 49 -10.72 2.32 -5.02
N VAL A 50 -10.40 1.24 -4.32
CA VAL A 50 -10.45 1.17 -2.84
C VAL A 50 -9.13 0.64 -2.30
N LEU A 51 -8.52 1.37 -1.37
CA LEU A 51 -7.39 0.87 -0.58
C LEU A 51 -7.92 0.39 0.77
N VAL A 52 -7.58 -0.83 1.14
CA VAL A 52 -7.77 -1.36 2.49
C VAL A 52 -6.40 -1.49 3.13
N ASP A 53 -6.23 -0.91 4.31
CA ASP A 53 -5.03 -1.05 5.12
C ASP A 53 -5.46 -1.52 6.50
N ASP A 54 -5.24 -2.81 6.75
CA ASP A 54 -5.75 -3.47 7.94
C ASP A 54 -7.29 -3.39 8.00
N ASP A 55 -7.89 -2.80 9.04
CA ASP A 55 -9.34 -2.57 9.15
C ASP A 55 -9.82 -1.23 8.54
N ARG A 56 -8.92 -0.44 7.93
CA ARG A 56 -9.25 0.89 7.41
C ARG A 56 -9.52 0.84 5.91
N VAL A 57 -10.61 1.48 5.50
CA VAL A 57 -11.05 1.52 4.10
C VAL A 57 -10.98 2.96 3.57
N TYR A 58 -10.27 3.15 2.47
CA TYR A 58 -10.08 4.43 1.79
C TYR A 58 -10.62 4.33 0.36
N GLN A 59 -11.65 5.13 0.03
CA GLN A 59 -12.32 5.10 -1.28
C GLN A 59 -12.00 6.30 -2.16
N ASP A 60 -11.63 7.43 -1.56
CA ASP A 60 -11.30 8.64 -2.29
C ASP A 60 -9.84 8.64 -2.69
N ARG A 61 -9.52 8.98 -3.95
CA ARG A 61 -8.14 9.09 -4.45
C ARG A 61 -7.27 9.97 -3.54
N VAL A 62 -7.82 11.08 -3.06
CA VAL A 62 -7.13 11.98 -2.12
C VAL A 62 -6.80 11.27 -0.81
N ALA A 63 -7.75 10.52 -0.25
CA ALA A 63 -7.56 9.79 0.99
C ALA A 63 -6.54 8.64 0.83
N ILE A 64 -6.59 7.93 -0.31
CA ILE A 64 -5.63 6.89 -0.65
C ILE A 64 -4.22 7.48 -0.77
N LEU A 65 -4.05 8.57 -1.53
CA LEU A 65 -2.75 9.22 -1.71
C LEU A 65 -2.20 9.76 -0.38
N ALA A 66 -3.05 10.42 0.43
CA ALA A 66 -2.65 10.88 1.75
C ALA A 66 -2.15 9.71 2.62
N ARG A 67 -2.85 8.56 2.59
CA ARG A 67 -2.41 7.37 3.32
C ARG A 67 -1.07 6.83 2.82
N LEU A 68 -0.86 6.82 1.50
CA LEU A 68 0.43 6.41 0.92
C LEU A 68 1.56 7.34 1.33
N GLU A 69 1.33 8.66 1.40
CA GLU A 69 2.32 9.61 1.90
C GLU A 69 2.64 9.41 3.38
N GLU A 70 1.64 9.14 4.23
CA GLU A 70 1.86 8.79 5.64
C GLU A 70 2.75 7.54 5.76
N LEU A 71 2.46 6.50 4.98
CA LEU A 71 3.24 5.26 4.99
C LEU A 71 4.68 5.48 4.51
N ARG A 72 4.88 6.31 3.48
CA ARG A 72 6.21 6.73 3.01
C ARG A 72 6.97 7.51 4.08
N ALA A 73 6.33 8.48 4.72
CA ALA A 73 6.95 9.25 5.80
C ALA A 73 7.33 8.36 6.99
N MET A 74 6.48 7.38 7.33
CA MET A 74 6.82 6.38 8.33
C MET A 74 8.07 5.59 7.90
N MET A 75 8.11 5.04 6.69
CA MET A 75 9.29 4.31 6.20
C MET A 75 10.55 5.15 6.21
N ASP A 76 10.49 6.44 5.85
CA ASP A 76 11.64 7.34 5.86
C ASP A 76 12.18 7.55 7.30
N VAL A 77 11.26 7.71 8.26
CA VAL A 77 11.60 7.72 9.68
C VAL A 77 12.23 6.38 10.11
N TRP A 78 11.64 5.25 9.74
CA TRP A 78 12.20 3.93 10.03
C TRP A 78 13.56 3.71 9.36
N TYR A 79 13.81 4.22 8.15
CA TYR A 79 15.10 4.14 7.49
C TYR A 79 16.13 5.01 8.21
N LYS A 80 15.75 6.22 8.61
CA LYS A 80 16.59 7.16 9.34
C LYS A 80 17.03 6.64 10.72
N TYR A 81 16.11 6.01 11.46
CA TYR A 81 16.38 5.53 12.83
C TYR A 81 16.66 4.03 12.93
N GLY A 82 16.32 3.25 11.89
CA GLY A 82 16.64 1.82 11.77
C GLY A 82 18.00 1.56 11.14
N SER A 83 18.72 2.59 10.70
CA SER A 83 20.11 2.54 10.24
C SER A 83 21.13 2.35 11.38
N ASP A 84 20.70 2.01 12.60
CA ASP A 84 21.58 1.76 13.75
C ASP A 84 21.80 0.26 14.03
N ALA A 85 21.42 -0.62 13.11
CA ALA A 85 21.69 -2.05 13.21
C ALA A 85 22.86 -2.45 12.29
N CYS A 86 24.00 -2.73 12.93
CA CYS A 86 25.27 -3.26 12.44
C CYS A 86 26.34 -2.23 12.05
N TYR A 87 26.97 -1.63 13.07
CA TYR A 87 28.43 -1.61 13.04
C TYR A 87 28.91 -3.02 13.39
N CYS A 88 29.10 -3.87 12.39
CA CYS A 88 30.13 -4.91 12.54
C CYS A 88 31.43 -4.22 12.14
N ASP A 89 32.38 -4.12 13.07
CA ASP A 89 33.75 -3.91 12.64
C ASP A 89 34.21 -5.10 11.76
N GLY A 90 35.36 -4.97 11.11
CA GLY A 90 35.90 -6.02 10.23
C GLY A 90 36.20 -7.36 10.93
N GLU A 91 36.02 -7.46 12.25
CA GLU A 91 36.23 -8.67 13.06
C GLU A 91 34.92 -9.29 13.59
N GLY A 92 33.78 -8.59 13.47
CA GLY A 92 32.45 -9.16 13.70
C GLY A 92 32.05 -9.28 15.16
N ASP A 93 32.52 -8.40 16.04
CA ASP A 93 32.02 -8.26 17.40
C ASP A 93 30.98 -7.13 17.51
N VAL A 94 30.04 -7.27 18.44
CA VAL A 94 28.94 -6.31 18.67
C VAL A 94 29.12 -5.73 20.07
N GLU A 95 29.39 -4.42 20.19
CA GLU A 95 29.43 -3.72 21.49
C GLU A 95 28.05 -3.62 22.17
#